data_AF-D2YY75-F1
#
_entry.id   AF-D2YY75-F1
#
_cell.length_a   1.000
_cell.length_b   1.000
_cell.length_c   1.000
_cell.angle_alpha   90.00
_cell.angle_beta   90.00
_cell.angle_gamma   90.00
#
_symmetry.space_group_name_H-M   'P 1'
#
loop_
_entity.id
_entity.type
_entity.pdbx_description
1 polymer ?
#
loop_
_entity_poly.entity_id
_entity_poly.type
_entity_poly.pdbx_seq_one_letter_code
_entity_poly.pdbx_strand_id
1 'polypeptide(L)'
;KTKPTQHSVKELLSIGIQPDVLICRSDRAIPANERAKIALFCNVPEKAVISLKDVDSIYKIPGLLKSQGLDEFICKRFNLACQAADLSEWEQVIFEEANPAGEVTIGMVG
;
A
#
# COMPACT_ATOMS: atom_id res chain seq x y z
N LYS A 1 13.21 9.31 -4.82
CA LYS A 1 14.22 9.79 -3.84
C LYS A 1 13.82 9.27 -2.46
N THR A 2 14.69 8.57 -1.72
CA THR A 2 14.36 7.85 -0.47
C THR A 2 14.64 8.63 0.81
N LYS A 3 15.34 9.76 0.73
CA LYS A 3 15.67 10.62 1.88
C LYS A 3 14.45 11.09 2.68
N PRO A 4 13.33 11.57 2.09
CA PRO A 4 12.18 12.04 2.87
C PRO A 4 11.62 10.95 3.80
N THR A 5 11.52 9.71 3.31
CA THR A 5 11.09 8.56 4.11
C THR A 5 12.01 8.30 5.30
N GLN A 6 13.33 8.38 5.09
CA GLN A 6 14.32 8.19 6.16
C GLN A 6 14.20 9.28 7.24
N HIS A 7 13.92 10.53 6.83
CA HIS A 7 13.71 11.64 7.77
C HIS A 7 12.44 11.42 8.61
N SER A 8 11.31 11.04 7.99
CA SER A 8 10.06 10.77 8.72
C SER A 8 10.21 9.62 9.72
N VAL A 9 10.92 8.55 9.36
CA VAL A 9 11.17 7.44 10.30
C VAL A 9 12.05 7.92 11.45
N LYS A 10 13.08 8.73 11.20
CA LYS A 10 13.91 9.29 12.27
C LYS A 10 13.10 10.16 13.24
N GLU A 11 12.14 10.94 12.75
CA GLU A 11 11.24 11.73 13.59
C GLU A 11 10.34 10.84 14.47
N LEU A 12 9.74 9.78 13.91
CA LEU A 12 8.99 8.79 14.69
C LEU A 12 9.86 8.12 15.76
N LEU A 13 11.08 7.74 15.42
CA LEU A 13 12.01 7.14 16.39
C LEU A 13 12.43 8.13 17.48
N SER A 14 12.54 9.43 17.16
CA SER A 14 12.90 10.46 18.15
C SER A 14 11.87 10.63 19.26
N ILE A 15 10.61 10.25 19.01
CA ILE A 15 9.52 10.22 19.99
C ILE A 15 9.27 8.81 20.56
N GLY A 16 10.13 7.84 20.24
CA GLY A 16 10.07 6.46 20.76
C GLY A 16 9.16 5.50 19.99
N ILE A 17 8.71 5.86 18.77
CA ILE A 17 7.84 5.01 17.96
C ILE A 17 8.66 4.32 16.86
N GLN A 18 8.75 2.98 16.94
CA GLN A 18 9.33 2.14 15.88
C GLN A 18 8.21 1.69 14.93
N PRO A 19 8.25 2.06 13.64
CA PRO A 19 7.29 1.53 12.67
C PRO A 19 7.58 0.06 12.36
N ASP A 20 6.53 -0.76 12.27
CA ASP A 20 6.62 -2.15 11.80
C ASP A 20 6.50 -2.27 10.28
N VAL A 21 5.77 -1.35 9.62
CA VAL A 21 5.49 -1.32 8.19
C VAL A 21 5.66 0.10 7.66
N LEU A 22 6.22 0.23 6.46
CA LEU A 22 6.34 1.48 5.72
C LEU A 22 5.55 1.40 4.42
N ILE A 23 4.54 2.26 4.27
CA ILE A 23 3.83 2.44 3.01
C ILE A 23 4.49 3.60 2.27
N CYS A 24 5.23 3.28 1.22
CA CYS A 24 5.96 4.26 0.43
C CYS A 24 5.14 4.60 -0.82
N ARG A 25 4.53 5.78 -0.82
CA ARG A 25 3.81 6.31 -1.98
C ARG A 25 4.74 6.88 -3.04
N SER A 26 4.45 6.59 -4.30
CA SER A 26 5.22 7.09 -5.45
C SER A 26 4.42 7.08 -6.76
N ASP A 27 4.89 7.84 -7.75
CA ASP A 27 4.38 7.84 -9.12
C ASP A 27 4.63 6.49 -9.84
N ARG A 28 5.68 5.78 -9.45
CA ARG A 28 6.15 4.53 -10.05
C ARG A 28 6.42 3.48 -8.98
N ALA A 29 6.54 2.22 -9.38
CA ALA A 29 6.97 1.17 -8.46
C ALA A 29 8.39 1.45 -7.92
N ILE A 30 8.60 1.23 -6.63
CA ILE A 30 9.91 1.40 -6.00
C ILE A 30 10.82 0.26 -6.43
N PRO A 31 11.99 0.54 -7.04
CA PRO A 31 12.93 -0.50 -7.42
C PRO A 31 13.42 -1.28 -6.18
N ALA A 32 13.66 -2.59 -6.35
CA ALA A 32 14.10 -3.47 -5.26
C ALA A 32 15.33 -2.93 -4.49
N ASN A 33 16.29 -2.32 -5.20
CA ASN A 33 17.48 -1.73 -4.57
C ASN A 33 17.12 -0.56 -3.63
N GLU A 34 16.21 0.34 -4.05
CA GLU A 34 15.78 1.44 -3.18
C GLU A 34 14.93 0.92 -2.02
N ARG A 35 14.11 -0.12 -2.23
CA ARG A 35 13.37 -0.80 -1.18
C ARG A 35 14.29 -1.40 -0.11
N ALA A 36 15.34 -2.11 -0.52
CA ALA A 36 16.34 -2.69 0.37
C ALA A 36 17.08 -1.61 1.19
N LYS A 37 17.42 -0.46 0.56
CA LYS A 37 18.01 0.68 1.28
C LYS A 37 17.05 1.24 2.34
N ILE A 38 15.78 1.44 2.00
CA ILE A 38 14.79 1.94 2.98
C ILE A 38 14.70 0.96 4.16
N ALA A 39 14.60 -0.34 3.89
CA ALA A 39 14.54 -1.38 4.91
C ALA A 39 15.76 -1.33 5.85
N LEU A 40 16.96 -1.24 5.29
CA LEU A 40 18.22 -1.16 6.03
C LEU A 40 18.29 0.11 6.90
N PHE A 41 17.99 1.28 6.34
CA PHE A 41 18.10 2.55 7.07
C PHE A 41 17.01 2.75 8.13
N CYS A 42 15.83 2.15 7.93
CA CYS A 42 14.69 2.28 8.84
C CYS A 42 14.58 1.12 9.83
N ASN A 43 15.49 0.14 9.75
CA ASN A 43 15.50 -1.08 10.56
C ASN A 43 14.15 -1.84 10.52
N VAL A 44 13.57 -1.99 9.32
CA VAL A 44 12.34 -2.77 9.10
C VAL A 44 12.61 -3.90 8.10
N PRO A 45 11.90 -5.03 8.17
CA PRO A 45 12.02 -6.09 7.17
C PRO A 45 11.73 -5.56 5.76
N GLU A 46 12.45 -6.03 4.74
CA GLU A 46 12.21 -5.58 3.36
C GLU A 46 10.77 -5.85 2.89
N LYS A 47 10.19 -6.97 3.33
CA LYS A 47 8.79 -7.33 3.09
C LYS A 47 7.77 -6.36 3.74
N ALA A 48 8.21 -5.56 4.71
CA ALA A 48 7.39 -4.56 5.36
C ALA A 48 7.51 -3.17 4.71
N VAL A 49 8.33 -3.03 3.66
CA VAL A 49 8.42 -1.82 2.83
C VAL A 49 7.54 -2.01 1.61
N ILE A 50 6.34 -1.44 1.66
CA ILE A 50 5.30 -1.62 0.64
C ILE A 50 5.35 -0.45 -0.35
N SER A 51 5.48 -0.78 -1.63
CA SER A 51 5.45 0.19 -2.72
C SER A 51 4.00 0.47 -3.12
N LEU A 52 3.47 1.64 -2.78
CA LEU A 52 2.13 2.06 -3.16
C LEU A 52 2.22 3.06 -4.32
N LYS A 53 2.24 2.54 -5.55
CA LYS A 53 2.22 3.41 -6.74
C LYS A 53 0.85 4.09 -6.86
N ASP A 54 0.82 5.26 -7.49
CA ASP A 54 -0.45 5.89 -7.85
C ASP A 54 -1.27 4.97 -8.77
N VAL A 55 -2.56 4.89 -8.48
CA VAL A 55 -3.54 4.08 -9.21
C VAL A 55 -4.66 4.99 -9.71
N ASP A 56 -5.25 4.60 -10.84
CA ASP A 56 -6.35 5.28 -11.51
C ASP A 56 -7.70 5.10 -10.80
N SER A 57 -7.82 4.10 -9.93
CA SER A 57 -9.01 3.85 -9.13
C SER A 57 -8.64 3.41 -7.71
N ILE A 58 -9.34 3.94 -6.71
CA ILE A 58 -9.16 3.58 -5.31
C ILE A 58 -9.45 2.10 -5.05
N TYR A 59 -10.30 1.48 -5.88
CA TYR A 59 -10.69 0.08 -5.75
C TYR A 59 -9.54 -0.89 -6.08
N LYS A 60 -8.47 -0.42 -6.73
CA LYS A 60 -7.28 -1.22 -7.04
C LYS A 60 -6.29 -1.32 -5.87
N ILE A 61 -6.43 -0.47 -4.85
CA ILE A 61 -5.49 -0.41 -3.71
C ILE A 61 -5.46 -1.73 -2.93
N PRO A 62 -6.58 -2.36 -2.55
CA PRO A 62 -6.57 -3.63 -1.80
C PRO A 62 -5.82 -4.74 -2.53
N GLY A 63 -6.04 -4.91 -3.84
CA GLY A 63 -5.31 -5.89 -4.65
C GLY A 63 -3.81 -5.61 -4.70
N LEU A 64 -3.41 -4.34 -4.78
CA LEU A 64 -2.00 -3.94 -4.80
C LEU A 64 -1.30 -4.18 -3.46
N LEU A 65 -2.00 -4.01 -2.33
CA LEU A 65 -1.47 -4.33 -1.00
C LEU A 65 -1.37 -5.84 -0.78
N LYS A 66 -2.40 -6.60 -1.19
CA LYS A 66 -2.43 -8.06 -1.10
C LYS A 66 -1.33 -8.70 -1.96
N SER A 67 -1.12 -8.23 -3.18
CA SER A 67 -0.05 -8.74 -4.07
C SER A 67 1.37 -8.55 -3.51
N GLN A 68 1.56 -7.63 -2.56
CA GLN A 68 2.82 -7.43 -1.84
C GLN A 68 2.87 -8.16 -0.48
N GLY A 69 1.82 -8.92 -0.12
CA GLY A 69 1.74 -9.74 1.08
C GLY A 69 1.64 -8.94 2.38
N LEU A 70 1.12 -7.70 2.32
CA LEU A 70 0.99 -6.86 3.52
C LEU A 70 0.01 -7.46 4.54
N ASP A 71 -1.13 -7.94 4.06
CA ASP A 71 -2.17 -8.60 4.86
C ASP A 71 -1.62 -9.84 5.58
N GLU A 72 -0.90 -10.70 4.86
CA GLU A 72 -0.23 -11.85 5.46
C GLU A 72 0.82 -11.44 6.49
N PHE A 73 1.60 -10.39 6.20
CA PHE A 73 2.62 -9.88 7.12
C PHE A 73 1.99 -9.41 8.44
N ILE A 74 0.88 -8.67 8.36
CA ILE A 74 0.14 -8.19 9.53
C ILE A 74 -0.44 -9.37 10.31
N CYS A 75 -1.11 -10.32 9.65
CA CYS A 75 -1.68 -11.49 10.32
C CYS A 75 -0.61 -12.29 11.07
N LYS A 76 0.54 -12.54 10.43
CA LYS A 76 1.68 -13.23 11.06
C LYS A 76 2.25 -12.43 12.24
N ARG A 77 2.35 -11.11 12.12
CA ARG A 77 2.89 -10.22 13.18
C ARG A 77 2.04 -10.23 14.44
N PHE A 78 0.71 -10.26 14.29
CA PHE A 78 -0.25 -10.29 15.41
C PHE A 78 -0.68 -11.70 15.81
N ASN A 79 -0.09 -12.74 15.22
CA ASN A 79 -0.44 -14.15 15.46
C ASN A 79 -1.93 -14.45 15.23
N LEU A 80 -2.51 -13.87 14.18
CA LEU A 80 -3.89 -14.06 13.78
C LEU A 80 -4.01 -15.21 12.79
N ALA A 81 -4.92 -16.15 13.06
CA ALA A 81 -5.28 -17.21 12.13
C ALA A 81 -6.42 -16.71 11.22
N CYS A 82 -6.05 -16.08 10.11
CA CYS A 82 -6.99 -15.56 9.12
C CYS A 82 -6.94 -16.39 7.83
N GLN A 83 -8.09 -16.52 7.18
CA GLN A 83 -8.16 -17.04 5.81
C GLN A 83 -7.63 -16.00 4.82
N ALA A 84 -7.29 -16.42 3.61
CA ALA A 84 -6.91 -15.50 2.54
C ALA A 84 -8.09 -14.54 2.26
N ALA A 85 -7.78 -13.25 2.13
CA ALA A 85 -8.81 -12.25 1.86
C ALA A 85 -9.52 -12.54 0.53
N ASP A 86 -10.85 -12.60 0.51
CA ASP A 86 -11.59 -12.62 -0.74
C ASP A 86 -11.69 -11.19 -1.29
N LEU A 87 -11.30 -10.99 -2.55
CA LEU A 87 -11.36 -9.69 -3.23
C LEU A 87 -12.34 -9.69 -4.41
N SER A 88 -13.17 -10.72 -4.54
CA SER A 88 -14.14 -10.88 -5.64
C SER A 88 -15.02 -9.65 -5.85
N GLU A 89 -15.56 -9.06 -4.79
CA GLU A 89 -16.36 -7.82 -4.88
C GLU A 89 -15.55 -6.62 -5.39
N TRP A 90 -14.29 -6.47 -4.97
CA TRP A 90 -13.42 -5.40 -5.45
C TRP A 90 -13.08 -5.57 -6.93
N GLU A 91 -12.82 -6.81 -7.35
CA GLU A 91 -12.58 -7.16 -8.74
C GLU A 91 -13.81 -6.87 -9.61
N GLN A 92 -15.02 -7.11 -9.08
CA GLN A 92 -16.26 -6.75 -9.75
C GLN A 92 -16.42 -5.24 -9.92
N VAL A 93 -16.16 -4.45 -8.87
CA VAL A 93 -16.25 -2.97 -8.97
C VAL A 93 -15.26 -2.43 -10.00
N ILE A 94 -14.02 -2.94 -10.01
CA ILE A 94 -13.00 -2.55 -11.01
C ILE A 94 -13.47 -2.93 -12.42
N PHE A 95 -14.11 -4.09 -12.57
CA PHE A 95 -14.66 -4.54 -13.85
C PHE A 95 -15.79 -3.62 -14.34
N GLU A 96 -16.75 -3.29 -13.48
CA GLU A 96 -17.87 -2.41 -13.82
C GLU A 96 -17.41 -0.97 -14.12
N GLU A 97 -16.44 -0.46 -13.35
CA GLU A 97 -15.81 0.85 -13.59
C GLU A 97 -15.09 0.91 -14.94
N ALA A 98 -14.42 -0.18 -15.34
CA ALA A 98 -13.74 -0.27 -16.63
C ALA A 98 -14.71 -0.52 -17.81
N ASN A 99 -15.94 -0.97 -17.55
CA ASN A 99 -16.94 -1.34 -18.57
C ASN A 99 -18.29 -0.66 -18.31
N PRO A 100 -18.37 0.68 -18.36
CA PRO A 100 -19.63 1.38 -18.16
C PRO A 100 -20.62 1.10 -19.30
N ALA A 101 -21.90 0.94 -18.95
CA ALA A 101 -22.97 0.76 -19.94
C ALA A 101 -23.27 2.04 -20.76
N GLY A 102 -22.86 3.21 -20.26
CA GLY A 102 -23.07 4.51 -20.87
C GLY A 102 -22.59 5.64 -19.97
N GLU A 103 -22.77 6.88 -20.42
CA GLU A 103 -22.38 8.09 -19.70
C GLU A 103 -23.62 8.94 -19.38
N VAL A 104 -23.66 9.52 -18.18
CA VAL A 104 -24.72 10.43 -17.75
C VAL A 104 -24.12 11.62 -17.01
N THR A 105 -24.60 12.82 -17.32
CA THR A 105 -24.17 14.06 -16.66
C THR A 105 -25.03 14.33 -15.43
N ILE A 106 -24.39 14.45 -14.26
CA ILE A 106 -25.05 14.76 -13.00
C ILE A 106 -24.59 16.13 -12.51
N GLY A 107 -25.54 17.05 -12.31
CA GLY A 107 -25.27 18.36 -11.71
C GLY A 107 -25.26 18.28 -10.19
N MET A 108 -24.13 18.63 -9.57
CA MET A 108 -24.01 18.72 -8.10
C MET A 108 -24.06 20.20 -7.69
N VAL A 109 -25.05 20.60 -6.89
CA VAL A 109 -25.14 21.95 -6.31
C VAL A 109 -24.40 21.93 -4.98
N GLY A 110 -23.28 22.65 -4.91
CA GLY A 110 -22.48 22.81 -3.69
C GLY A 110 -23.05 23.82 -2.71
#